data_AF-A0A7W1TU47-F1
#
_entry.id   AF-A0A7W1TU47-F1
#
_cell.length_a   1.000
_cell.length_b   1.000
_cell.length_c   1.000
_cell.angle_alpha   90.00
_cell.angle_beta   90.00
_cell.angle_gamma   90.00
#
_symmetry.space_group_name_H-M   'P 1'
#
loop_
_entity.id
_entity.type
_entity.pdbx_description
1 polymer ?
#
loop_
_entity_poly.entity_id
_entity_poly.type
_entity_poly.pdbx_seq_one_letter_code
_entity_poly.pdbx_strand_id
1 'polypeptide(L)'
;GPEPRTLTMTGPGGPRGRQGGAVTHAPGAPAATPQDSAEARLETMRNEPPKMVDFQIYFSDWREAGGVKFPHVLQRATGGNTVEEWEIAKVAVNPKIDPKKFQQ
;
A
#
# COMPACT_ATOMS: atom_id res chain seq x y z
N GLY A 1 -18.92 -16.30 11.96
CA GLY A 1 -17.79 -15.94 12.85
C GLY A 1 -17.90 -14.47 13.18
N PRO A 2 -17.25 -13.96 14.24
CA PRO A 2 -17.32 -12.52 14.53
C PRO A 2 -16.58 -11.75 13.43
N GLU A 3 -17.15 -10.64 12.98
CA GLU A 3 -16.52 -9.75 11.99
C GLU A 3 -15.33 -8.99 12.60
N PRO A 4 -14.29 -8.70 11.80
CA PRO A 4 -13.14 -7.93 12.26
C PRO A 4 -13.56 -6.48 12.53
N ARG A 5 -13.29 -6.00 13.76
CA ARG A 5 -13.55 -4.60 14.15
C ARG A 5 -12.35 -3.74 13.73
N THR A 6 -12.55 -2.82 12.79
CA THR A 6 -11.57 -1.76 12.52
C THR A 6 -11.73 -0.65 13.58
N LEU A 7 -10.67 -0.42 14.35
CA LEU A 7 -10.54 0.71 15.27
C LEU A 7 -9.86 1.86 14.54
N THR A 8 -10.65 2.84 14.07
CA THR A 8 -10.10 4.14 13.66
C THR A 8 -9.93 4.99 14.92
N MET A 9 -8.71 5.06 15.44
CA MET A 9 -8.39 5.94 16.55
C MET A 9 -8.22 7.37 16.03
N THR A 10 -9.21 8.22 16.26
CA THR A 10 -9.13 9.67 16.13
C THR A 10 -8.91 10.31 17.50
N GLY A 11 -7.90 11.17 17.60
CA GLY A 11 -7.81 12.25 18.58
C GLY A 11 -6.43 12.43 19.24
N PRO A 12 -6.17 13.52 20.01
CA PRO A 12 -6.97 14.75 20.19
C PRO A 12 -6.16 16.07 20.21
N GLY A 13 -6.87 17.20 20.13
CA GLY A 13 -6.56 18.39 20.95
C GLY A 13 -5.65 19.48 20.37
N GLY A 14 -6.25 20.64 20.07
CA GLY A 14 -5.51 21.91 19.99
C GLY A 14 -5.23 22.53 21.36
N PRO A 15 -4.61 23.72 21.40
CA PRO A 15 -5.00 24.73 22.39
C PRO A 15 -5.27 26.12 21.78
N ARG A 16 -6.26 26.79 22.36
CA ARG A 16 -6.48 28.25 22.28
C ARG A 16 -5.39 28.98 23.08
N GLY A 17 -4.86 30.07 22.55
CA GLY A 17 -4.01 31.04 23.25
C GLY A 17 -4.18 32.43 22.64
N ARG A 18 -4.20 33.46 23.49
CA ARG A 18 -4.82 34.79 23.30
C ARG A 18 -3.74 35.89 23.39
N GLN A 19 -3.89 36.94 22.56
CA GLN A 19 -3.34 38.33 22.66
C GLN A 19 -1.85 38.61 22.38
N GLY A 20 -1.64 39.44 21.35
CA GLY A 20 -1.00 40.77 21.51
C GLY A 20 0.48 40.87 21.16
N GLY A 21 0.80 41.63 20.11
CA GLY A 21 2.16 42.11 19.85
C GLY A 21 2.38 42.51 18.39
N ALA A 22 2.23 43.80 18.09
CA ALA A 22 2.64 44.39 16.82
C ALA A 22 4.17 44.43 16.73
N VAL A 23 4.77 44.06 15.58
CA VAL A 23 5.69 44.94 14.84
C VAL A 23 6.15 44.37 13.49
N THR A 24 6.22 45.30 12.53
CA THR A 24 7.19 45.44 11.43
C THR A 24 7.14 44.49 10.23
N HIS A 25 6.66 45.05 9.12
CA HIS A 25 7.07 44.66 7.77
C HIS A 25 8.59 44.82 7.62
N ALA A 26 9.28 43.70 7.35
CA ALA A 26 10.59 43.70 6.72
C ALA A 26 10.40 43.29 5.24
N PRO A 27 10.93 44.05 4.27
CA PRO A 27 10.81 43.73 2.85
C PRO A 27 11.86 42.69 2.46
N GLY A 28 11.47 41.73 1.61
CA GLY A 28 12.44 40.92 0.87
C GLY A 28 12.55 39.46 1.30
N ALA A 29 11.47 38.70 1.16
CA ALA A 29 11.59 37.33 0.67
C ALA A 29 10.78 37.25 -0.62
N PRO A 30 11.36 36.86 -1.77
CA PRO A 30 10.55 36.65 -2.97
C PRO A 30 9.49 35.59 -2.64
N ALA A 31 8.22 35.93 -2.87
CA ALA A 31 7.15 34.97 -2.79
C ALA A 31 7.46 33.86 -3.79
N ALA A 32 7.64 32.63 -3.30
CA ALA A 32 7.84 31.45 -4.16
C ALA A 32 6.72 31.44 -5.20
N THR A 33 7.11 31.41 -6.48
CA THR A 33 6.12 31.36 -7.56
C THR A 33 5.40 30.00 -7.52
N PRO A 34 4.16 29.90 -8.04
CA PRO A 34 3.44 28.62 -8.10
C PRO A 34 4.23 27.51 -8.81
N GLN A 35 5.11 27.87 -9.76
CA GLN A 35 6.06 26.97 -10.41
C GLN A 35 7.09 26.38 -9.43
N ASP A 36 7.77 27.23 -8.64
CA ASP A 36 8.76 26.82 -7.63
C ASP A 36 8.16 25.80 -6.63
N SER A 37 6.88 26.01 -6.29
CA SER A 37 6.12 25.14 -5.38
C SER A 37 5.78 23.78 -6.00
N ALA A 38 5.56 23.74 -7.31
CA ALA A 38 5.25 22.52 -8.06
C ALA A 38 6.51 21.69 -8.31
N GLU A 39 7.62 22.36 -8.65
CA GLU A 39 8.94 21.76 -8.85
C GLU A 39 9.45 21.15 -7.53
N ALA A 40 9.38 21.88 -6.42
CA ALA A 40 9.73 21.35 -5.10
C ALA A 40 8.88 20.13 -4.71
N ARG A 41 7.59 20.08 -5.10
CA ARG A 41 6.70 18.95 -4.82
C ARG A 41 7.08 17.71 -5.64
N LEU A 42 7.48 17.90 -6.90
CA LEU A 42 7.99 16.83 -7.77
C LEU A 42 9.34 16.29 -7.26
N GLU A 43 10.24 17.17 -6.83
CA GLU A 43 11.52 16.80 -6.20
C GLU A 43 11.30 15.98 -4.94
N THR A 44 10.31 16.37 -4.12
CA THR A 44 9.96 15.67 -2.87
C THR A 44 9.39 14.28 -3.16
N MET A 45 8.50 14.15 -4.16
CA MET A 45 7.96 12.86 -4.59
C MET A 45 9.04 11.94 -5.19
N ARG A 46 10.03 12.52 -5.87
CA ARG A 46 11.15 11.78 -6.47
C ARG A 46 12.16 11.30 -5.42
N ASN A 47 12.32 12.04 -4.34
CA ASN A 47 13.25 11.73 -3.25
C ASN A 47 12.57 10.98 -2.07
N GLU A 48 11.27 10.68 -2.15
CA GLU A 48 10.63 9.82 -1.15
C GLU A 48 11.27 8.42 -1.19
N PRO A 49 11.84 7.94 -0.07
CA PRO A 49 12.41 6.61 -0.03
C PRO A 49 11.31 5.56 -0.30
N PRO A 50 11.66 4.40 -0.90
CA PRO A 50 10.70 3.35 -1.18
C PRO A 50 9.95 2.98 0.10
N LYS A 51 8.62 3.13 0.08
CA LYS A 51 7.78 2.71 1.20
C LYS A 51 7.88 1.20 1.30
N MET A 52 8.42 0.70 2.40
CA MET A 52 8.35 -0.72 2.71
C MET A 52 6.90 -1.08 2.98
N VAL A 53 6.37 -2.00 2.18
CA VAL A 53 4.99 -2.45 2.28
C VAL A 53 5.00 -3.92 2.67
N ASP A 54 4.32 -4.24 3.76
CA ASP A 54 4.13 -5.62 4.19
C ASP A 54 2.97 -6.24 3.40
N PHE A 55 3.29 -7.35 2.73
CA PHE A 55 2.31 -8.20 2.06
C PHE A 55 2.06 -9.45 2.90
N GLN A 56 0.79 -9.70 3.20
CA GLN A 56 0.37 -10.93 3.85
C GLN A 56 -0.44 -11.76 2.85
N ILE A 57 -0.08 -13.04 2.73
CA ILE A 57 -0.77 -13.98 1.83
C ILE A 57 -1.41 -15.07 2.68
N TYR A 58 -2.71 -15.25 2.50
CA TYR A 58 -3.50 -16.30 3.14
C TYR A 58 -3.82 -17.40 2.14
N PHE A 59 -3.75 -18.64 2.60
CA PHE A 59 -4.03 -19.83 1.79
C PHE A 59 -5.22 -20.57 2.39
N SER A 60 -6.22 -20.87 1.57
CA SER A 60 -7.39 -21.63 1.96
C SER A 60 -7.81 -22.62 0.85
N ASP A 61 -8.83 -23.43 1.17
CA ASP A 61 -9.36 -24.46 0.27
C ASP A 61 -8.28 -25.45 -0.23
N TRP A 62 -7.71 -26.20 0.72
CA TRP A 62 -6.67 -27.18 0.44
C TRP A 62 -7.25 -28.45 -0.18
N ARG A 63 -6.81 -28.80 -1.39
CA ARG A 63 -7.27 -29.98 -2.13
C ARG A 63 -6.09 -30.85 -2.56
N GLU A 64 -6.37 -32.13 -2.80
CA GLU A 64 -5.39 -33.05 -3.37
C GLU A 64 -5.19 -32.76 -4.86
N ALA A 65 -3.94 -32.59 -5.29
CA ALA A 65 -3.56 -32.41 -6.68
C ALA A 65 -2.28 -33.20 -6.96
N GLY A 66 -2.37 -34.27 -7.75
CA GLY A 66 -1.18 -35.04 -8.16
C GLY A 66 -0.33 -35.60 -7.01
N GLY A 67 -0.96 -35.96 -5.89
CA GLY A 67 -0.29 -36.54 -4.71
C GLY A 67 0.24 -35.52 -3.70
N VAL A 68 -0.04 -34.22 -3.88
CA VAL A 68 0.25 -33.17 -2.89
C VAL A 68 -1.01 -32.39 -2.53
N LYS A 69 -1.06 -31.85 -1.31
CA LYS A 69 -2.08 -30.87 -0.94
C LYS A 69 -1.69 -29.49 -1.45
N PHE A 70 -2.60 -28.86 -2.18
CA PHE A 70 -2.40 -27.55 -2.79
C PHE A 70 -3.58 -26.61 -2.45
N PRO A 71 -3.33 -25.33 -2.13
CA PRO A 71 -4.39 -24.37 -1.84
C PRO A 71 -5.03 -23.85 -3.13
N HIS A 72 -6.36 -23.87 -3.21
CA HIS A 72 -7.08 -23.38 -4.38
C HIS A 72 -7.52 -21.92 -4.25
N VAL A 73 -7.45 -21.34 -3.06
CA VAL A 73 -7.79 -19.92 -2.83
C VAL A 73 -6.61 -19.21 -2.17
N LEU A 74 -6.20 -18.10 -2.77
CA LEU A 74 -5.14 -17.22 -2.28
C LEU A 74 -5.73 -15.84 -2.04
N GLN A 75 -5.49 -15.26 -0.87
CA GLN A 75 -5.89 -13.88 -0.57
C GLN A 75 -4.65 -13.07 -0.19
N ARG A 76 -4.46 -11.91 -0.84
CA ARG A 76 -3.39 -10.96 -0.49
C ARG A 76 -3.98 -9.78 0.27
N ALA A 77 -3.37 -9.47 1.42
CA ALA A 77 -3.62 -8.27 2.18
C ALA A 77 -2.38 -7.38 2.21
N THR A 78 -2.61 -6.07 2.19
CA THR A 78 -1.57 -5.05 2.26
C THR A 78 -1.94 -4.05 3.35
N GLY A 79 -1.09 -3.87 4.35
CA GLY A 79 -1.37 -2.94 5.45
C GLY A 79 -2.68 -3.26 6.21
N GLY A 80 -3.03 -4.54 6.34
CA GLY A 80 -4.20 -5.02 7.09
C GLY A 80 -5.54 -5.01 6.34
N ASN A 81 -5.60 -4.50 5.11
CA ASN A 81 -6.79 -4.61 4.26
C ASN A 81 -6.58 -5.72 3.22
N THR A 82 -7.54 -6.64 3.08
CA THR A 82 -7.54 -7.62 1.98
C THR A 82 -7.73 -6.88 0.66
N VAL A 83 -6.79 -7.03 -0.26
CA VAL A 83 -6.75 -6.27 -1.51
C VAL A 83 -7.17 -7.14 -2.69
N GLU A 84 -6.79 -8.42 -2.71
CA GLU A 84 -6.98 -9.30 -3.87
C GLU A 84 -7.24 -10.75 -3.45
N GLU A 85 -8.16 -11.41 -4.15
CA GLU A 85 -8.45 -12.85 -4.03
C GLU A 85 -8.26 -13.53 -5.39
N TRP A 86 -7.58 -14.67 -5.41
CA TRP A 86 -7.40 -15.53 -6.57
C TRP A 86 -7.96 -16.92 -6.32
N GLU A 87 -8.73 -17.41 -7.28
CA GLU A 87 -9.21 -18.79 -7.31
C GLU A 87 -8.46 -19.60 -8.38
N ILE A 88 -7.88 -20.72 -7.98
CA ILE A 88 -7.14 -21.62 -8.85
C ILE A 88 -8.07 -22.76 -9.29
N ALA A 89 -8.55 -22.68 -10.53
CA ALA A 89 -9.52 -23.64 -11.04
C ALA A 89 -8.93 -25.05 -11.25
N LYS A 90 -7.68 -25.15 -11.74
CA LYS A 90 -7.07 -26.44 -12.08
C LYS A 90 -5.58 -26.44 -11.81
N VAL A 91 -5.12 -27.52 -11.17
CA VAL A 91 -3.73 -27.77 -10.85
C VAL A 91 -3.33 -29.11 -11.44
N ALA A 92 -2.21 -29.13 -12.17
CA ALA A 92 -1.58 -30.36 -12.64
C ALA A 92 -0.15 -30.37 -12.13
N VAL A 93 0.23 -31.45 -11.45
CA VAL A 93 1.58 -31.65 -10.93
C VAL A 93 2.41 -32.39 -11.97
N ASN A 94 3.63 -31.90 -12.23
CA ASN A 94 4.55 -32.43 -13.23
C ASN A 94 3.92 -32.67 -14.62
N PRO A 95 3.14 -31.71 -15.18
CA PRO A 95 2.66 -31.87 -16.54
C PRO A 95 3.84 -31.81 -17.51
N LYS A 96 3.74 -32.51 -18.64
CA LYS A 96 4.67 -32.31 -19.75
C LYS A 96 4.42 -30.93 -20.34
N ILE A 97 5.36 -30.01 -20.17
CA ILE A 97 5.29 -28.66 -20.74
C ILE A 97 6.27 -28.58 -21.91
N ASP A 98 5.79 -28.13 -23.07
CA ASP A 98 6.64 -27.88 -24.24
C ASP A 98 7.59 -26.69 -23.94
N PRO A 99 8.91 -26.87 -24.05
CA PRO A 99 9.89 -25.79 -23.85
C PRO A 99 9.64 -24.54 -24.69
N LYS A 100 9.00 -24.67 -25.86
CA LYS A 100 8.67 -23.53 -26.74
C LYS A 100 7.74 -22.52 -26.07
N LYS A 101 6.96 -22.92 -25.05
CA LYS A 101 6.07 -22.02 -24.31
C LYS A 101 6.80 -20.98 -23.45
N PHE A 102 8.10 -21.14 -23.27
CA PHE A 102 8.93 -20.24 -22.46
C PHE A 102 9.82 -19.31 -23.29
N GLN A 103 9.67 -19.31 -24.62
CA GLN A 103 10.41 -18.40 -25.50
C GLN A 103 9.73 -17.03 -25.50
N GLN A 104 10.53 -15.98 -25.29
CA GLN A 104 10.10 -14.56 -25.36
C GLN A 104 10.24 -14.01 -26.77
#